data_AF-A0A428PA15-F1
#
_entry.id   AF-A0A428PA15-F1
#
_cell.length_a   1.000
_cell.length_b   1.000
_cell.length_c   1.000
_cell.angle_alpha   90.00
_cell.angle_beta   90.00
_cell.angle_gamma   90.00
#
_symmetry.space_group_name_H-M   'P 1'
#
loop_
_entity.id
_entity.type
_entity.pdbx_description
1 polymer ?
#
loop_
_entity_poly.entity_id
_entity_poly.type
_entity_poly.pdbx_seq_one_letter_code
_entity_poly.pdbx_strand_id
1 'polypeptide(L)'
;MDPNLELYRSILHLPPWERRERMGHLPQSELDRVTAIIRREKKAQRLEESIAGRDLVEVALADPSEITKYTQLQYTLLGRTIYSDDEARMVKRITNNVADSSSSLVRQIQDFDRTAEPFCLDAWKLVYCDIYYVDGGSATLQEIYEARLQEEELQTPAARARELVRCDDLVQARRNAKWMIPAMERPSADELAQPAPEDFHMETLARTWRQVSPAPPPWMQKILDTQEQWGFVYYLSREVDEKYVRNWKSTWNRLMNTSSPLRATWHSIHCQGGHNRMVLARLETENWPIFHPNENIAEDDDLRKHFKEYSERNRSQTQEDEKRNKKKKKKNRAKIDDVLSPGLLRNTFIVIPMELISGNRSREESDFLYPCWVWAYDADWDNSEQETVFNGEKYQGRVKVPKWSVNSWFYAARWEGVSLRDMWLKAQQHPEKLWICYTKRLEEWDHEPYI
;
A
#
# COMPACT_ATOMS: atom_id res chain seq x y z
N MET A 1 8.35 -51.94 -0.87
CA MET A 1 7.37 -51.17 -1.66
C MET A 1 6.08 -51.06 -0.86
N ASP A 2 5.38 -49.93 -0.92
CA ASP A 2 4.14 -49.70 -0.17
C ASP A 2 2.94 -50.19 -1.01
N PRO A 3 2.29 -51.31 -0.66
CA PRO A 3 1.24 -51.93 -1.47
C PRO A 3 -0.02 -51.06 -1.59
N ASN A 4 -0.32 -50.23 -0.59
CA ASN A 4 -1.47 -49.32 -0.61
C ASN A 4 -1.24 -48.17 -1.60
N LEU A 5 0.00 -47.69 -1.68
CA LEU A 5 0.42 -46.67 -2.63
C LEU A 5 0.39 -47.20 -4.06
N GLU A 6 0.87 -48.42 -4.30
CA GLU A 6 0.81 -49.07 -5.62
C GLU A 6 -0.63 -49.31 -6.09
N LEU A 7 -1.48 -49.80 -5.18
CA LEU A 7 -2.91 -49.96 -5.47
C LEU A 7 -3.53 -48.63 -5.88
N TYR A 8 -3.29 -47.55 -5.12
CA TYR A 8 -3.83 -46.24 -5.45
C TYR A 8 -3.32 -45.69 -6.78
N ARG A 9 -2.02 -45.89 -7.10
CA ARG A 9 -1.44 -45.53 -8.41
C ARG A 9 -2.16 -46.25 -9.55
N SER A 10 -2.44 -47.53 -9.40
CA SER A 10 -3.09 -48.34 -10.44
C SER A 10 -4.50 -47.85 -10.78
N ILE A 11 -5.19 -47.21 -9.84
CA ILE A 11 -6.59 -46.74 -10.00
C ILE A 11 -6.72 -45.23 -10.26
N LEU A 12 -5.61 -44.51 -10.48
CA LEU A 12 -5.64 -43.06 -10.70
C LEU A 12 -6.43 -42.61 -11.93
N HIS A 13 -6.57 -43.51 -12.92
CA HIS A 13 -7.34 -43.28 -14.14
C HIS A 13 -8.87 -43.29 -13.92
N LEU A 14 -9.33 -43.84 -12.79
CA LEU A 14 -10.76 -43.94 -12.45
C LEU A 14 -11.31 -42.62 -11.90
N PRO A 15 -12.63 -42.39 -11.90
CA PRO A 15 -13.23 -41.21 -11.27
C PRO A 15 -13.11 -41.24 -9.73
N PRO A 16 -13.19 -40.08 -9.03
CA PRO A 16 -12.94 -39.99 -7.58
C PRO A 16 -13.87 -40.84 -6.69
N TRP A 17 -15.08 -41.15 -7.13
CA TRP A 17 -16.01 -42.00 -6.37
C TRP A 17 -15.60 -43.48 -6.41
N GLU A 18 -15.15 -43.97 -7.57
CA GLU A 18 -14.71 -45.36 -7.74
C GLU A 18 -13.36 -45.62 -7.05
N ARG A 19 -12.48 -44.60 -7.03
CA ARG A 19 -11.25 -44.67 -6.21
C ARG A 19 -11.57 -44.83 -4.72
N ARG A 20 -12.57 -44.11 -4.21
CA ARG A 20 -13.01 -44.20 -2.81
C ARG A 20 -13.59 -45.58 -2.50
N GLU A 21 -14.38 -46.15 -3.40
CA GLU A 21 -14.93 -47.49 -3.25
C GLU A 21 -13.81 -48.56 -3.21
N ARG A 22 -12.88 -48.53 -4.16
CA ARG A 22 -11.77 -49.49 -4.22
C ARG A 22 -10.80 -49.38 -3.05
N MET A 23 -10.65 -48.18 -2.48
CA MET A 23 -9.84 -47.96 -1.27
C MET A 23 -10.64 -48.07 0.03
N GLY A 24 -11.94 -48.37 -0.04
CA GLY A 24 -12.84 -48.36 1.12
C GLY A 24 -12.54 -49.41 2.20
N HIS A 25 -11.64 -50.35 1.91
CA HIS A 25 -11.12 -51.34 2.86
C HIS A 25 -9.99 -50.77 3.74
N LEU A 26 -9.40 -49.63 3.39
CA LEU A 26 -8.35 -48.99 4.18
C LEU A 26 -8.94 -48.06 5.24
N PRO A 27 -8.28 -47.91 6.41
CA PRO A 27 -8.57 -46.84 7.34
C PRO A 27 -8.43 -45.47 6.68
N GLN A 28 -9.23 -44.50 7.12
CA GLN A 28 -9.20 -43.13 6.59
C GLN A 28 -7.80 -42.51 6.65
N SER A 29 -7.03 -42.77 7.72
CA SER A 29 -5.66 -42.29 7.88
C SER A 29 -4.70 -42.81 6.80
N GLU A 30 -4.86 -44.05 6.36
CA GLU A 30 -4.06 -44.65 5.28
C GLU A 30 -4.47 -44.10 3.91
N LEU A 31 -5.77 -43.90 3.69
CA LEU A 31 -6.27 -43.25 2.48
C LEU A 31 -5.74 -41.80 2.36
N ASP A 32 -5.76 -41.05 3.46
CA ASP A 32 -5.23 -39.69 3.53
C ASP A 32 -3.73 -39.67 3.27
N ARG A 33 -2.97 -40.60 3.88
CA ARG A 33 -1.52 -40.75 3.67
C ARG A 33 -1.19 -40.97 2.19
N VAL A 34 -1.82 -41.97 1.57
CA VAL A 34 -1.56 -42.33 0.17
C VAL A 34 -1.98 -41.22 -0.79
N THR A 35 -3.13 -40.60 -0.54
CA THR A 35 -3.60 -39.45 -1.33
C THR A 35 -2.65 -38.27 -1.22
N ALA A 36 -2.13 -37.98 -0.03
CA ALA A 36 -1.16 -36.92 0.20
C ALA A 36 0.16 -37.17 -0.55
N ILE A 37 0.68 -38.40 -0.51
CA ILE A 37 1.90 -38.78 -1.26
C ILE A 37 1.72 -38.52 -2.75
N ILE A 38 0.63 -39.02 -3.35
CA ILE A 38 0.38 -38.86 -4.79
C ILE A 38 0.16 -37.40 -5.18
N ARG A 39 -0.54 -36.63 -4.34
CA ARG A 39 -0.72 -35.19 -4.57
C ARG A 39 0.63 -34.46 -4.55
N ARG A 40 1.54 -34.85 -3.66
CA ARG A 40 2.90 -34.30 -3.58
C ARG A 40 3.73 -34.67 -4.81
N GLU A 41 3.75 -35.93 -5.22
CA GLU A 41 4.44 -36.40 -6.43
C GLU A 41 3.98 -35.62 -7.67
N LYS A 42 2.67 -35.46 -7.86
CA LYS A 42 2.12 -34.67 -8.99
C LYS A 42 2.52 -33.20 -8.96
N LYS A 43 2.62 -32.60 -7.76
CA LYS A 43 3.06 -31.20 -7.62
C LYS A 43 4.56 -31.06 -7.92
N ALA A 44 5.38 -31.98 -7.42
CA ALA A 44 6.82 -32.01 -7.70
C ALA A 44 7.09 -32.18 -9.19
N GLN A 45 6.39 -33.12 -9.85
CA GLN A 45 6.51 -33.33 -11.30
C GLN A 45 6.17 -32.06 -12.09
N ARG A 46 5.05 -31.40 -11.77
CA ARG A 46 4.66 -30.14 -12.43
C ARG A 46 5.70 -29.04 -12.23
N LEU A 47 6.30 -28.97 -11.04
CA LEU A 47 7.38 -28.02 -10.77
C LEU A 47 8.60 -28.33 -11.64
N GLU A 48 9.05 -29.59 -11.69
CA GLU A 48 10.17 -30.03 -12.54
C GLU A 48 9.92 -29.71 -14.02
N GLU A 49 8.72 -30.00 -14.53
CA GLU A 49 8.29 -29.66 -15.89
C GLU A 49 8.29 -28.14 -16.14
N SER A 50 7.91 -27.34 -15.13
CA SER A 50 7.89 -25.87 -15.24
C SER A 50 9.28 -25.24 -15.17
N ILE A 51 10.18 -25.81 -14.36
CA ILE A 51 11.58 -25.41 -14.31
C ILE A 51 12.27 -25.79 -15.63
N ALA A 52 11.98 -26.99 -16.15
CA ALA A 52 12.54 -27.52 -17.40
C ALA A 52 14.08 -27.48 -17.45
N GLY A 53 14.74 -27.68 -16.28
CA GLY A 53 16.19 -27.60 -16.14
C GLY A 53 16.80 -26.19 -16.23
N ARG A 54 15.97 -25.13 -16.30
CA ARG A 54 16.45 -23.74 -16.35
C ARG A 54 16.95 -23.27 -14.98
N ASP A 55 17.95 -22.38 -14.99
CA ASP A 55 18.35 -21.65 -13.79
C ASP A 55 17.34 -20.52 -13.51
N LEU A 56 16.57 -20.66 -12.43
CA LEU A 56 15.56 -19.68 -12.04
C LEU A 56 16.15 -18.31 -11.68
N VAL A 57 17.42 -18.25 -11.25
CA VAL A 57 18.12 -16.99 -10.98
C VAL A 57 18.35 -16.23 -12.28
N GLU A 58 18.89 -16.89 -13.31
CA GLU A 58 19.11 -16.28 -14.62
C GLU A 58 17.79 -15.86 -15.27
N VAL A 59 16.76 -16.71 -15.21
CA VAL A 59 15.42 -16.39 -15.73
C VAL A 59 14.86 -15.15 -15.05
N ALA A 60 14.90 -15.06 -13.72
CA ALA A 60 14.40 -13.91 -12.99
C ALA A 60 15.16 -12.61 -13.29
N LEU A 61 16.48 -12.69 -13.52
CA LEU A 61 17.30 -11.52 -13.87
C LEU A 61 17.04 -11.04 -15.31
N ALA A 62 16.65 -11.94 -16.22
CA ALA A 62 16.34 -11.62 -17.60
C ALA A 62 14.89 -11.12 -17.79
N ASP A 63 13.92 -11.84 -17.26
CA ASP A 63 12.49 -11.47 -17.27
C ASP A 63 11.79 -11.97 -15.98
N PRO A 64 11.66 -11.11 -14.95
CA PRO A 64 10.95 -11.46 -13.72
C PRO A 64 9.51 -11.92 -13.93
N SER A 65 8.86 -11.49 -15.03
CA SER A 65 7.46 -11.79 -15.30
C SER A 65 7.22 -13.27 -15.59
N GLU A 66 8.23 -13.99 -16.10
CA GLU A 66 8.16 -15.44 -16.28
C GLU A 66 8.04 -16.18 -14.94
N ILE A 67 8.61 -15.65 -13.87
CA ILE A 67 8.58 -16.26 -12.55
C ILE A 67 7.33 -15.82 -11.78
N THR A 68 7.00 -14.52 -11.80
CA THR A 68 5.88 -13.97 -11.00
C THR A 68 4.51 -14.43 -11.49
N LYS A 69 4.38 -14.85 -12.76
CA LYS A 69 3.15 -15.47 -13.29
C LYS A 69 2.86 -16.85 -12.68
N TYR A 70 3.88 -17.55 -12.17
CA TYR A 70 3.73 -18.91 -11.64
C TYR A 70 4.20 -19.00 -10.20
N THR A 71 3.26 -19.02 -9.26
CA THR A 71 3.52 -19.07 -7.81
C THR A 71 4.51 -20.16 -7.39
N GLN A 72 4.51 -21.32 -8.07
CA GLN A 72 5.43 -22.42 -7.74
C GLN A 72 6.89 -22.09 -8.07
N LEU A 73 7.14 -21.42 -9.21
CA LEU A 73 8.49 -20.97 -9.59
C LEU A 73 8.96 -19.86 -8.65
N GLN A 74 8.08 -18.90 -8.37
CA GLN A 74 8.33 -17.83 -7.41
C GLN A 74 8.68 -18.40 -6.03
N TYR A 75 7.89 -19.33 -5.50
CA TYR A 75 8.13 -19.95 -4.20
C TYR A 75 9.45 -20.70 -4.18
N THR A 76 9.76 -21.45 -5.24
CA THR A 76 11.02 -22.18 -5.37
C THR A 76 12.22 -21.23 -5.35
N LEU A 77 12.19 -20.14 -6.12
CA LEU A 77 13.27 -19.14 -6.15
C LEU A 77 13.47 -18.44 -4.80
N LEU A 78 12.39 -18.23 -4.03
CA LEU A 78 12.45 -17.67 -2.67
C LEU A 78 12.90 -18.69 -1.61
N GLY A 79 12.97 -19.99 -1.94
CA GLY A 79 13.30 -21.07 -1.01
C GLY A 79 12.12 -21.55 -0.15
N ARG A 80 10.89 -21.27 -0.59
CA ARG A 80 9.64 -21.70 0.05
C ARG A 80 9.25 -23.10 -0.42
N THR A 81 8.39 -23.75 0.35
CA THR A 81 7.77 -25.02 -0.07
C THR A 81 6.58 -24.78 -1.00
N ILE A 82 6.39 -25.65 -1.99
CA ILE A 82 5.18 -25.67 -2.84
C ILE A 82 3.98 -26.36 -2.14
N TYR A 83 4.17 -26.82 -0.90
CA TYR A 83 3.18 -27.48 -0.07
C TYR A 83 2.67 -26.53 1.01
N SER A 84 1.54 -25.87 0.72
CA SER A 84 0.89 -24.89 1.62
C SER A 84 0.69 -25.39 3.05
N ASP A 85 0.32 -26.65 3.23
CA ASP A 85 0.00 -27.21 4.55
C ASP A 85 1.28 -27.42 5.38
N ASP A 86 2.41 -27.65 4.73
CA ASP A 86 3.71 -27.77 5.40
C ASP A 86 4.22 -26.39 5.81
N GLU A 87 4.09 -25.41 4.91
CA GLU A 87 4.43 -24.02 5.22
C GLU A 87 3.59 -23.47 6.38
N ALA A 88 2.27 -23.69 6.36
CA ALA A 88 1.37 -23.23 7.41
C ALA A 88 1.71 -23.87 8.77
N ARG A 89 2.08 -25.16 8.80
CA ARG A 89 2.53 -25.83 10.03
C ARG A 89 3.85 -25.27 10.54
N MET A 90 4.80 -25.03 9.63
CA MET A 90 6.08 -24.40 9.97
C MET A 90 5.87 -22.99 10.54
N VAL A 91 5.05 -22.17 9.89
CA VAL A 91 4.71 -20.81 10.34
C VAL A 91 4.07 -20.86 11.72
N LYS A 92 3.00 -21.65 11.91
CA LYS A 92 2.34 -21.81 13.22
C LYS A 92 3.31 -22.17 14.34
N ARG A 93 4.22 -23.11 14.07
CA ARG A 93 5.22 -23.53 15.05
C ARG A 93 6.21 -22.40 15.37
N ILE A 94 6.77 -21.75 14.35
CA ILE A 94 7.75 -20.67 14.53
C ILE A 94 7.13 -19.47 15.25
N THR A 95 5.88 -19.12 14.93
CA THR A 95 5.19 -17.97 15.51
C THR A 95 4.44 -18.30 16.81
N ASN A 96 4.64 -19.48 17.41
CA ASN A 96 3.88 -19.92 18.60
C ASN A 96 2.35 -19.79 18.45
N ASN A 97 1.82 -20.14 17.27
CA ASN A 97 0.41 -20.04 16.87
C ASN A 97 -0.17 -18.62 16.73
N VAL A 98 0.64 -17.56 16.79
CA VAL A 98 0.17 -16.17 16.52
C VAL A 98 -0.30 -16.01 15.08
N ALA A 99 0.43 -16.55 14.10
CA ALA A 99 0.02 -16.61 12.70
C ALA A 99 -0.32 -18.04 12.27
N ASP A 100 -1.37 -18.17 11.46
CA ASP A 100 -1.86 -19.46 10.97
C ASP A 100 -1.36 -19.85 9.58
N SER A 101 -0.76 -18.90 8.86
CA SER A 101 -0.29 -19.05 7.48
C SER A 101 0.78 -18.00 7.15
N SER A 102 1.54 -18.24 6.10
CA SER A 102 2.51 -17.27 5.59
C SER A 102 1.85 -15.94 5.20
N SER A 103 0.66 -16.00 4.60
CA SER A 103 -0.11 -14.82 4.23
C SER A 103 -0.54 -13.99 5.44
N SER A 104 -1.00 -14.62 6.52
CA SER A 104 -1.36 -13.88 7.75
C SER A 104 -0.13 -13.28 8.43
N LEU A 105 0.97 -14.04 8.53
CA LEU A 105 2.24 -13.56 9.07
C LEU A 105 2.77 -12.34 8.30
N VAL A 106 2.91 -12.44 6.98
CA VAL A 106 3.41 -11.35 6.12
C VAL A 106 2.53 -10.11 6.26
N ARG A 107 1.20 -10.29 6.23
CA ARG A 107 0.25 -9.19 6.35
C ARG A 107 0.37 -8.49 7.71
N GLN A 108 0.43 -9.25 8.81
CA GLN A 108 0.52 -8.68 10.16
C GLN A 108 1.86 -7.97 10.39
N ILE A 109 2.97 -8.49 9.86
CA ILE A 109 4.29 -7.82 9.94
C ILE A 109 4.36 -6.59 9.02
N GLN A 110 3.79 -6.64 7.81
CA GLN A 110 3.66 -5.47 6.94
C GLN A 110 2.84 -4.36 7.60
N ASP A 111 1.71 -4.74 8.19
CA ASP A 111 0.77 -3.85 8.86
C ASP A 111 1.06 -3.72 10.36
N PHE A 112 2.31 -3.93 10.81
CA PHE A 112 2.66 -3.89 12.23
C PHE A 112 2.33 -2.54 12.88
N ASP A 113 2.41 -1.46 12.08
CA ASP A 113 1.92 -0.15 12.48
C ASP A 113 0.44 -0.19 12.92
N ARG A 114 -0.41 -1.03 12.31
CA ARG A 114 -1.87 -1.08 12.53
C ARG A 114 -2.25 -1.99 13.68
N THR A 115 -1.71 -3.20 13.66
CA THR A 115 -1.98 -4.26 14.63
C THR A 115 -0.61 -4.73 15.08
N ALA A 116 -0.09 -4.09 16.13
CA ALA A 116 1.06 -4.63 16.82
C ALA A 116 0.66 -6.04 17.26
N GLU A 117 1.45 -7.04 16.91
CA GLU A 117 1.24 -8.45 17.28
C GLU A 117 2.48 -8.95 18.02
N PRO A 118 2.35 -9.87 18.99
CA PRO A 118 3.47 -10.30 19.83
C PRO A 118 4.38 -11.32 19.12
N PHE A 119 4.88 -10.97 17.95
CA PHE A 119 5.76 -11.86 17.19
C PHE A 119 7.13 -12.00 17.83
N CYS A 120 7.54 -13.26 18.05
CA CYS A 120 8.89 -13.61 18.48
C CYS A 120 9.93 -13.25 17.40
N LEU A 121 11.20 -13.16 17.79
CA LEU A 121 12.31 -12.82 16.90
C LEU A 121 12.38 -13.73 15.65
N ASP A 122 12.13 -15.02 15.82
CA ASP A 122 12.15 -16.00 14.72
C ASP A 122 11.06 -15.73 13.67
N ALA A 123 9.91 -15.19 14.06
CA ALA A 123 8.86 -14.81 13.10
C ALA A 123 9.33 -13.67 12.18
N TRP A 124 10.03 -12.68 12.73
CA TRP A 124 10.63 -11.59 11.95
C TRP A 124 11.74 -12.11 11.03
N LYS A 125 12.62 -12.98 11.54
CA LYS A 125 13.67 -13.63 10.73
C LYS A 125 13.09 -14.46 9.59
N LEU A 126 12.00 -15.18 9.83
CA LEU A 126 11.32 -15.97 8.80
C LEU A 126 10.80 -15.09 7.66
N VAL A 127 10.17 -13.94 7.98
CA VAL A 127 9.74 -12.96 6.97
C VAL A 127 10.93 -12.35 6.23
N TYR A 128 12.00 -11.99 6.95
CA TYR A 128 13.22 -11.48 6.35
C TYR A 128 13.80 -12.46 5.30
N CYS A 129 13.71 -13.76 5.61
CA CYS A 129 14.17 -14.86 4.75
C CYS A 129 13.15 -15.31 3.70
N ASP A 130 12.18 -14.48 3.32
CA ASP A 130 11.20 -14.80 2.28
C ASP A 130 10.30 -16.02 2.59
N ILE A 131 10.05 -16.29 3.88
CA ILE A 131 9.31 -17.47 4.36
C ILE A 131 10.02 -18.79 3.97
N TYR A 132 11.36 -18.78 3.97
CA TYR A 132 12.16 -19.96 3.64
C TYR A 132 11.69 -21.20 4.40
N TYR A 133 11.55 -22.33 3.70
CA TYR A 133 11.08 -23.58 4.30
C TYR A 133 12.20 -24.30 5.05
N VAL A 134 12.20 -24.23 6.38
CA VAL A 134 13.29 -24.77 7.22
C VAL A 134 13.15 -26.26 7.55
N ASP A 135 11.94 -26.82 7.51
CA ASP A 135 11.68 -28.21 7.92
C ASP A 135 12.19 -29.26 6.92
N GLY A 136 12.59 -28.84 5.72
CA GLY A 136 13.09 -29.72 4.68
C GLY A 136 14.62 -29.86 4.63
N GLY A 137 15.36 -29.10 5.45
CA GLY A 137 16.82 -29.01 5.39
C GLY A 137 17.51 -29.25 6.74
N SER A 138 18.84 -29.28 6.72
CA SER A 138 19.67 -29.33 7.94
C SER A 138 20.00 -27.96 8.52
N ALA A 139 19.80 -26.89 7.74
CA ALA A 139 20.08 -25.52 8.15
C ALA A 139 18.99 -24.98 9.07
N THR A 140 19.42 -24.34 10.15
CA THR A 140 18.57 -23.61 11.08
C THR A 140 18.11 -22.28 10.46
N LEU A 141 17.02 -21.72 10.99
CA LEU A 141 16.53 -20.39 10.55
C LEU A 141 17.60 -19.30 10.75
N GLN A 142 18.41 -19.41 11.80
CA GLN A 142 19.49 -18.47 12.08
C GLN A 142 20.58 -18.49 10.99
N GLU A 143 21.04 -19.69 10.60
CA GLU A 143 22.04 -19.84 9.54
C GLU A 143 21.52 -19.31 8.19
N ILE A 144 20.23 -19.55 7.90
CA ILE A 144 19.59 -19.01 6.70
C ILE A 144 19.52 -17.48 6.76
N TYR A 145 19.18 -16.91 7.91
CA TYR A 145 19.12 -15.47 8.12
C TYR A 145 20.48 -14.80 7.89
N GLU A 146 21.55 -15.35 8.47
CA GLU A 146 22.92 -14.86 8.29
C GLU A 146 23.38 -14.98 6.84
N ALA A 147 23.08 -16.10 6.18
CA ALA A 147 23.36 -16.27 4.76
C ALA A 147 22.62 -15.25 3.89
N ARG A 148 21.34 -14.96 4.20
CA ARG A 148 20.56 -13.94 3.48
C ARG A 148 21.13 -12.53 3.67
N LEU A 149 21.56 -12.18 4.88
CA LEU A 149 22.25 -10.91 5.14
C LEU A 149 23.51 -10.77 4.29
N GLN A 150 24.36 -11.80 4.28
CA GLN A 150 25.60 -11.80 3.52
C GLN A 150 25.36 -11.74 2.00
N GLU A 151 24.40 -12.52 1.50
CA GLU A 151 24.03 -12.53 0.08
C GLU A 151 23.57 -11.15 -0.42
N GLU A 152 22.89 -10.39 0.44
CA GLU A 152 22.43 -9.03 0.16
C GLU A 152 23.53 -7.99 0.25
N GLU A 153 24.40 -8.07 1.26
CA GLU A 153 25.57 -7.20 1.36
C GLU A 153 26.47 -7.34 0.12
N LEU A 154 26.66 -8.58 -0.34
CA LEU A 154 27.44 -8.90 -1.53
C LEU A 154 26.68 -8.68 -2.86
N GLN A 155 25.39 -8.30 -2.82
CA GLN A 155 24.53 -8.12 -3.99
C GLN A 155 24.59 -9.31 -4.97
N THR A 156 24.58 -10.53 -4.42
CA THR A 156 24.69 -11.77 -5.22
C THR A 156 23.58 -11.87 -6.28
N PRO A 157 23.81 -12.59 -7.40
CA PRO A 157 22.77 -12.81 -8.41
C PRO A 157 21.48 -13.39 -7.82
N ALA A 158 21.60 -14.32 -6.86
CA ALA A 158 20.45 -14.92 -6.18
C ALA A 158 19.67 -13.90 -5.33
N ALA A 159 20.35 -13.02 -4.58
CA ALA A 159 19.69 -11.96 -3.82
C ALA A 159 18.94 -10.97 -4.74
N ARG A 160 19.58 -10.55 -5.84
CA ARG A 160 18.97 -9.67 -6.84
C ARG A 160 17.77 -10.34 -7.51
N ALA A 161 17.86 -11.62 -7.86
CA ALA A 161 16.76 -12.38 -8.45
C ALA A 161 15.55 -12.46 -7.50
N ARG A 162 15.77 -12.76 -6.21
CA ARG A 162 14.69 -12.77 -5.21
C ARG A 162 14.04 -11.41 -5.06
N GLU A 163 14.83 -10.34 -5.02
CA GLU A 163 14.33 -8.96 -4.96
C GLU A 163 13.39 -8.59 -6.12
N LEU A 164 13.64 -9.12 -7.32
CA LEU A 164 12.80 -8.86 -8.50
C LEU A 164 11.47 -9.60 -8.49
N VAL A 165 11.37 -10.72 -7.77
CA VAL A 165 10.17 -11.59 -7.78
C VAL A 165 9.33 -11.51 -6.51
N ARG A 166 9.76 -10.77 -5.48
CA ARG A 166 8.96 -10.56 -4.25
C ARG A 166 7.66 -9.82 -4.59
N CYS A 167 6.55 -10.25 -3.97
CA CYS A 167 5.32 -9.46 -4.01
C CYS A 167 5.42 -8.24 -3.10
N ASP A 168 4.61 -7.21 -3.36
CA ASP A 168 4.68 -5.93 -2.65
C ASP A 168 4.47 -6.03 -1.14
N ASP A 169 3.64 -6.97 -0.70
CA ASP A 169 3.37 -7.25 0.72
C ASP A 169 4.60 -7.81 1.40
N LEU A 170 5.26 -8.79 0.77
CA LEU A 170 6.49 -9.39 1.28
C LEU A 170 7.62 -8.35 1.31
N VAL A 171 7.77 -7.50 0.28
CA VAL A 171 8.78 -6.42 0.28
C VAL A 171 8.61 -5.52 1.51
N GLN A 172 7.38 -5.09 1.81
CA GLN A 172 7.11 -4.22 2.96
C GLN A 172 7.34 -4.94 4.30
N ALA A 173 6.86 -6.18 4.44
CA ALA A 173 7.05 -6.97 5.64
C ALA A 173 8.55 -7.21 5.92
N ARG A 174 9.32 -7.51 4.87
CA ARG A 174 10.76 -7.75 4.93
C ARG A 174 11.54 -6.51 5.35
N ARG A 175 11.18 -5.34 4.82
CA ARG A 175 11.70 -4.03 5.26
C ARG A 175 11.43 -3.81 6.75
N ASN A 176 10.20 -4.04 7.21
CA ASN A 176 9.86 -3.89 8.63
C ASN A 176 10.69 -4.84 9.51
N ALA A 177 10.90 -6.08 9.05
CA ALA A 177 11.78 -7.04 9.73
C ALA A 177 13.24 -6.57 9.78
N LYS A 178 13.76 -5.95 8.72
CA LYS A 178 15.12 -5.40 8.68
C LYS A 178 15.37 -4.35 9.77
N TRP A 179 14.36 -3.56 10.14
CA TRP A 179 14.46 -2.59 11.23
C TRP A 179 14.27 -3.23 12.61
N MET A 180 13.31 -4.16 12.73
CA MET A 180 12.97 -4.78 14.02
C MET A 180 14.00 -5.79 14.51
N ILE A 181 14.55 -6.64 13.64
CA ILE A 181 15.43 -7.74 14.05
C ILE A 181 16.65 -7.23 14.85
N PRO A 182 17.44 -6.25 14.35
CA PRO A 182 18.59 -5.76 15.11
C PRO A 182 18.21 -5.07 16.43
N ALA A 183 17.00 -4.53 16.50
CA ALA A 183 16.49 -3.85 17.69
C ALA A 183 16.05 -4.84 18.77
N MET A 184 15.43 -5.95 18.36
CA MET A 184 15.01 -7.05 19.23
C MET A 184 16.21 -7.90 19.69
N GLU A 185 17.27 -7.98 18.89
CA GLU A 185 18.50 -8.68 19.27
C GLU A 185 19.35 -7.92 20.30
N ARG A 186 19.17 -6.59 20.39
CA ARG A 186 19.77 -5.78 21.45
C ARG A 186 18.92 -5.93 22.71
N PRO A 187 19.40 -6.59 23.77
CA PRO A 187 18.63 -6.70 25.00
C PRO A 187 18.41 -5.30 25.56
N SER A 188 17.17 -4.95 25.89
CA SER A 188 16.94 -3.78 26.72
C SER A 188 17.37 -4.09 28.17
N ALA A 189 17.91 -3.10 28.89
CA ALA A 189 18.27 -3.26 30.30
C ALA A 189 17.06 -3.67 31.18
N ASP A 190 15.84 -3.38 30.73
CA ASP A 190 14.57 -3.71 31.38
C ASP A 190 14.18 -5.20 31.23
N GLU A 191 14.48 -5.84 30.08
CA GLU A 191 14.17 -7.26 29.81
C GLU A 191 15.02 -8.24 30.62
N LEU A 192 16.19 -7.82 31.08
CA LEU A 192 17.07 -8.63 31.93
C LEU A 192 16.57 -8.73 33.39
N ALA A 193 15.54 -7.96 33.77
CA ALA A 193 15.15 -7.81 35.16
C ALA A 193 13.94 -8.67 35.61
N GLN A 194 12.94 -8.99 34.76
CA GLN A 194 11.73 -9.70 35.22
C GLN A 194 11.00 -10.50 34.10
N PRO A 195 10.35 -11.65 34.44
CA PRO A 195 9.41 -12.31 33.54
C PRO A 195 8.12 -11.49 33.50
N ALA A 196 7.88 -10.80 32.40
CA ALA A 196 6.75 -9.89 32.29
C ALA A 196 5.54 -10.56 31.60
N PRO A 197 4.30 -10.14 31.91
CA PRO A 197 3.08 -10.62 31.24
C PRO A 197 3.10 -10.34 29.72
N GLU A 198 2.26 -11.03 28.93
CA GLU A 198 2.13 -10.82 27.47
C GLU A 198 1.89 -9.35 27.07
N ASP A 199 1.14 -8.59 27.87
CA ASP A 199 0.90 -7.15 27.66
C ASP A 199 2.20 -6.31 27.71
N PHE A 200 3.18 -6.71 28.52
CA PHE A 200 4.47 -6.04 28.61
C PHE A 200 5.34 -6.31 27.38
N HIS A 201 5.24 -7.50 26.80
CA HIS A 201 5.93 -7.82 25.55
C HIS A 201 5.37 -6.99 24.39
N MET A 202 4.06 -6.79 24.36
CA MET A 202 3.40 -5.95 23.35
C MET A 202 3.80 -4.47 23.45
N GLU A 203 3.81 -3.91 24.65
CA GLU A 203 4.25 -2.53 24.87
C GLU A 203 5.74 -2.35 24.53
N THR A 204 6.56 -3.36 24.86
CA THR A 204 7.99 -3.37 24.51
C THR A 204 8.19 -3.39 23.00
N LEU A 205 7.51 -4.28 22.27
CA LEU A 205 7.59 -4.33 20.80
C LEU A 205 7.09 -3.03 20.15
N ALA A 206 5.99 -2.44 20.65
CA ALA A 206 5.50 -1.16 20.16
C ALA A 206 6.48 -0.02 20.43
N ARG A 207 7.14 0.00 21.59
CA ARG A 207 8.20 0.96 21.94
C ARG A 207 9.42 0.78 21.04
N THR A 208 9.89 -0.45 20.84
CA THR A 208 10.99 -0.77 19.93
C THR A 208 10.66 -0.34 18.51
N TRP A 209 9.45 -0.66 18.02
CA TRP A 209 8.99 -0.23 16.71
C TRP A 209 9.01 1.29 16.55
N ARG A 210 8.53 2.08 17.54
CA ARG A 210 8.63 3.55 17.50
C ARG A 210 10.07 4.07 17.45
N GLN A 211 11.03 3.33 18.00
CA GLN A 211 12.45 3.70 17.97
C GLN A 211 13.11 3.41 16.63
N VAL A 212 12.71 2.33 15.95
CA VAL A 212 13.41 1.86 14.73
C VAL A 212 12.67 2.11 13.43
N SER A 213 11.34 2.30 13.48
CA SER A 213 10.58 2.72 12.31
C SER A 213 10.86 4.18 11.98
N PRO A 214 10.98 4.55 10.70
CA PRO A 214 11.16 5.93 10.28
C PRO A 214 10.09 6.84 10.87
N ALA A 215 10.50 8.05 11.27
CA ALA A 215 9.56 9.08 11.65
C ALA A 215 8.63 9.42 10.47
N PRO A 216 7.36 9.77 10.73
CA PRO A 216 6.48 10.23 9.67
C PRO A 216 7.07 11.49 9.01
N PRO A 217 6.81 11.73 7.71
CA PRO A 217 7.24 12.95 7.03
C PRO A 217 6.78 14.22 7.77
N PRO A 218 7.52 15.35 7.67
CA PRO A 218 7.20 16.57 8.40
C PRO A 218 5.77 17.08 8.23
N TRP A 219 5.20 16.94 7.02
CA TRP A 219 3.81 17.35 6.75
C TRP A 219 2.80 16.53 7.56
N MET A 220 3.02 15.22 7.69
CA MET A 220 2.20 14.34 8.51
C MET A 220 2.38 14.66 9.99
N GLN A 221 3.63 14.83 10.43
CA GLN A 221 3.91 15.18 11.82
C GLN A 221 3.21 16.47 12.22
N LYS A 222 3.21 17.49 11.35
CA LYS A 222 2.46 18.72 11.60
C LYS A 222 0.96 18.48 11.78
N ILE A 223 0.34 17.64 10.94
CA ILE A 223 -1.08 17.30 11.09
C ILE A 223 -1.33 16.57 12.41
N LEU A 224 -0.45 15.64 12.78
CA LEU A 224 -0.54 14.92 14.05
C LEU A 224 -0.41 15.87 15.25
N ASP A 225 0.48 16.86 15.17
CA ASP A 225 0.72 17.83 16.24
C ASP A 225 -0.41 18.86 16.35
N THR A 226 -0.89 19.40 15.22
CA THR A 226 -1.93 20.45 15.21
C THR A 226 -3.34 19.91 15.32
N GLN A 227 -3.55 18.62 15.01
CA GLN A 227 -4.87 17.99 14.88
C GLN A 227 -5.79 18.72 13.88
N GLU A 228 -5.22 19.44 12.92
CA GLU A 228 -5.98 20.17 11.89
C GLU A 228 -6.45 19.21 10.79
N GLN A 229 -7.64 19.47 10.25
CA GLN A 229 -8.09 18.78 9.04
C GLN A 229 -7.17 19.11 7.86
N TRP A 230 -6.91 18.12 7.01
CA TRP A 230 -6.01 18.22 5.87
C TRP A 230 -6.65 17.66 4.60
N GLY A 231 -6.15 18.09 3.44
CA GLY A 231 -6.69 17.72 2.13
C GLY A 231 -6.92 18.94 1.24
N PHE A 232 -7.97 18.88 0.43
CA PHE A 232 -8.24 19.87 -0.61
C PHE A 232 -9.70 20.32 -0.64
N VAL A 233 -9.91 21.46 -1.29
CA VAL A 233 -11.22 21.89 -1.78
C VAL A 233 -11.44 21.24 -3.15
N TYR A 234 -12.64 20.69 -3.34
CA TYR A 234 -13.03 19.97 -4.53
C TYR A 234 -14.21 20.64 -5.24
N TYR A 235 -14.18 20.58 -6.57
CA TYR A 235 -15.24 21.05 -7.44
C TYR A 235 -15.65 19.96 -8.43
N LEU A 236 -16.90 20.00 -8.87
CA LEU A 236 -17.35 19.27 -10.03
C LEU A 236 -17.10 20.14 -11.26
N SER A 237 -16.62 19.55 -12.35
CA SER A 237 -16.72 20.21 -13.64
C SER A 237 -18.19 20.41 -14.02
N ARG A 238 -18.47 21.38 -14.88
CA ARG A 238 -19.81 21.75 -15.36
C ARG A 238 -20.56 20.53 -15.89
N GLU A 239 -19.91 19.73 -16.74
CA GLU A 239 -20.50 18.51 -17.30
C GLU A 239 -20.88 17.48 -16.21
N VAL A 240 -20.06 17.36 -15.17
CA VAL A 240 -20.32 16.46 -14.05
C VAL A 240 -21.44 16.98 -13.17
N ASP A 241 -21.46 18.27 -12.86
CA ASP A 241 -22.51 18.90 -12.08
C ASP A 241 -23.88 18.71 -12.77
N GLU A 242 -23.98 19.10 -14.04
CA GLU A 242 -25.22 18.98 -14.82
C GLU A 242 -25.78 17.54 -14.85
N LYS A 243 -24.90 16.55 -14.98
CA LYS A 243 -25.30 15.16 -15.18
C LYS A 243 -25.44 14.36 -13.90
N TYR A 244 -24.64 14.65 -12.87
CA TYR A 244 -24.49 13.80 -11.69
C TYR A 244 -24.77 14.49 -10.36
N VAL A 245 -25.00 15.81 -10.29
CA VAL A 245 -25.19 16.54 -9.01
C VAL A 245 -26.18 15.85 -8.06
N ARG A 246 -27.32 15.36 -8.58
CA ARG A 246 -28.35 14.68 -7.78
C ARG A 246 -27.90 13.36 -7.16
N ASN A 247 -26.98 12.65 -7.81
CA ASN A 247 -26.48 11.34 -7.41
C ASN A 247 -24.98 11.36 -7.08
N TRP A 248 -24.41 12.54 -6.86
CA TRP A 248 -22.96 12.73 -6.75
C TRP A 248 -22.38 11.86 -5.62
N LYS A 249 -22.99 11.90 -4.43
CA LYS A 249 -22.54 11.12 -3.27
C LYS A 249 -22.41 9.62 -3.57
N SER A 250 -23.40 9.04 -4.27
CA SER A 250 -23.36 7.62 -4.66
C SER A 250 -22.26 7.35 -5.70
N THR A 251 -22.14 8.25 -6.67
CA THR A 251 -21.13 8.17 -7.75
C THR A 251 -19.72 8.27 -7.17
N TRP A 252 -19.48 9.22 -6.28
CA TRP A 252 -18.20 9.43 -5.62
C TRP A 252 -17.81 8.25 -4.75
N ASN A 253 -18.74 7.70 -3.94
CA ASN A 253 -18.47 6.49 -3.14
C ASN A 253 -18.03 5.31 -4.02
N ARG A 254 -18.64 5.13 -5.19
CA ARG A 254 -18.23 4.08 -6.13
C ARG A 254 -16.81 4.30 -6.66
N LEU A 255 -16.46 5.56 -6.97
CA LEU A 255 -15.11 5.94 -7.39
C LEU A 255 -14.08 5.83 -6.24
N MET A 256 -14.50 6.03 -4.99
CA MET A 256 -13.65 5.86 -3.83
C MET A 256 -13.31 4.40 -3.55
N ASN A 257 -14.20 3.49 -3.95
CA ASN A 257 -14.02 2.04 -3.82
C ASN A 257 -13.14 1.41 -4.92
N THR A 258 -12.58 2.20 -5.86
CA THR A 258 -11.57 1.68 -6.78
C THR A 258 -10.25 1.46 -6.04
N SER A 259 -9.66 0.28 -6.26
CA SER A 259 -8.40 -0.10 -5.62
C SER A 259 -7.25 0.75 -6.15
N SER A 260 -6.53 1.41 -5.26
CA SER A 260 -5.26 2.08 -5.58
C SER A 260 -4.16 1.05 -5.84
N PRO A 261 -3.18 1.33 -6.71
CA PRO A 261 -1.89 0.67 -6.65
C PRO A 261 -1.34 0.72 -5.22
N LEU A 262 -0.70 -0.37 -4.78
CA LEU A 262 0.00 -0.39 -3.51
C LEU A 262 1.06 0.72 -3.50
N ARG A 263 1.27 1.36 -2.35
CA ARG A 263 2.27 2.43 -2.12
C ARG A 263 1.98 3.82 -2.70
N ALA A 264 0.86 4.02 -3.39
CA ALA A 264 0.48 5.35 -3.86
C ALA A 264 -0.38 6.14 -2.84
N THR A 265 -0.85 5.49 -1.78
CA THR A 265 -1.69 6.10 -0.74
C THR A 265 -0.90 6.42 0.52
N TRP A 266 -1.37 7.40 1.29
CA TRP A 266 -0.75 7.78 2.55
C TRP A 266 -0.76 6.63 3.59
N HIS A 267 -1.65 5.65 3.43
CA HIS A 267 -1.68 4.43 4.27
C HIS A 267 -0.45 3.53 4.16
N SER A 268 0.38 3.73 3.13
CA SER A 268 1.66 3.03 2.96
C SER A 268 2.82 3.71 3.67
N ILE A 269 2.59 4.89 4.25
CA ILE A 269 3.57 5.71 4.95
C ILE A 269 3.61 5.29 6.41
N HIS A 270 4.80 5.14 6.97
CA HIS A 270 4.95 4.87 8.39
C HIS A 270 4.38 6.01 9.22
N CYS A 271 3.45 5.65 10.09
CA CYS A 271 2.82 6.58 11.02
C CYS A 271 3.36 6.37 12.46
N GLN A 272 4.31 5.44 12.67
CA GLN A 272 4.79 5.01 13.98
C GLN A 272 3.65 4.54 14.91
N GLY A 273 2.74 3.74 14.37
CA GLY A 273 1.66 3.10 15.11
C GLY A 273 0.23 3.48 14.65
N GLY A 274 -0.71 2.66 15.12
CA GLY A 274 -2.07 2.62 14.57
C GLY A 274 -2.88 3.84 14.97
N HIS A 275 -2.56 4.42 16.14
CA HIS A 275 -3.18 5.64 16.62
C HIS A 275 -2.95 6.82 15.67
N ASN A 276 -1.70 7.10 15.31
CA ASN A 276 -1.35 8.20 14.40
C ASN A 276 -2.01 8.00 13.02
N ARG A 277 -2.03 6.76 12.53
CA ARG A 277 -2.76 6.42 11.30
C ARG A 277 -4.26 6.71 11.42
N MET A 278 -4.89 6.31 12.52
CA MET A 278 -6.31 6.60 12.76
C MET A 278 -6.60 8.10 12.86
N VAL A 279 -5.70 8.86 13.48
CA VAL A 279 -5.78 10.32 13.56
C VAL A 279 -5.70 10.92 12.16
N LEU A 280 -4.73 10.54 11.33
CA LEU A 280 -4.61 11.02 9.95
C LEU A 280 -5.85 10.70 9.11
N ALA A 281 -6.36 9.47 9.18
CA ALA A 281 -7.59 9.07 8.48
C ALA A 281 -8.80 9.88 8.93
N ARG A 282 -8.91 10.18 10.23
CA ARG A 282 -10.02 10.96 10.79
C ARG A 282 -9.96 12.43 10.37
N LEU A 283 -8.76 12.96 10.18
CA LEU A 283 -8.54 14.37 9.83
C LEU A 283 -8.52 14.62 8.31
N GLU A 284 -8.38 13.57 7.50
CA GLU A 284 -8.49 13.66 6.05
C GLU A 284 -9.85 14.21 5.66
N THR A 285 -9.86 15.28 4.88
CA THR A 285 -11.06 16.08 4.59
C THR A 285 -11.12 16.47 3.13
N GLU A 286 -12.28 16.25 2.55
CA GLU A 286 -12.66 16.76 1.23
C GLU A 286 -13.70 17.88 1.46
N ASN A 287 -13.36 19.11 1.08
CA ASN A 287 -14.28 20.23 1.22
C ASN A 287 -14.97 20.54 -0.11
N TRP A 288 -16.31 20.59 -0.12
CA TRP A 288 -17.12 20.69 -1.34
C TRP A 288 -18.02 21.94 -1.30
N PRO A 289 -17.54 23.11 -1.74
CA PRO A 289 -18.34 24.32 -1.81
C PRO A 289 -19.44 24.22 -2.87
N ILE A 290 -20.54 24.94 -2.64
CA ILE A 290 -21.58 25.13 -3.66
C ILE A 290 -21.01 26.08 -4.72
N PHE A 291 -20.89 25.59 -5.94
CA PHE A 291 -20.44 26.34 -7.10
C PHE A 291 -21.48 26.21 -8.22
N HIS A 292 -21.79 27.33 -8.86
CA HIS A 292 -22.68 27.37 -10.01
C HIS A 292 -21.89 27.98 -11.18
N PRO A 293 -21.50 27.18 -12.18
CA PRO A 293 -20.69 27.65 -13.29
C PRO A 293 -21.38 28.80 -14.04
N ASN A 294 -20.66 29.88 -14.29
CA ASN A 294 -21.11 30.95 -15.16
C ASN A 294 -20.83 30.57 -16.63
N GLU A 295 -21.90 30.40 -17.41
CA GLU A 295 -21.81 30.04 -18.84
C GLU A 295 -21.08 31.10 -19.68
N ASN A 296 -21.00 32.34 -19.21
CA ASN A 296 -20.42 33.46 -19.95
C ASN A 296 -18.90 33.60 -19.78
N ILE A 297 -18.27 32.76 -18.94
CA ILE A 297 -16.83 32.80 -18.65
C ILE A 297 -16.25 31.40 -18.88
N ALA A 298 -14.97 31.35 -19.26
CA ALA A 298 -14.24 30.09 -19.28
C ALA A 298 -14.29 29.43 -17.88
N GLU A 299 -14.64 28.15 -17.84
CA GLU A 299 -14.87 27.44 -16.58
C GLU A 299 -13.65 27.47 -15.66
N ASP A 300 -12.45 27.33 -16.23
CA ASP A 300 -11.19 27.37 -15.49
C ASP A 300 -10.99 28.69 -14.74
N ASP A 301 -11.37 29.82 -15.35
CA ASP A 301 -11.24 31.15 -14.76
C ASP A 301 -12.31 31.40 -13.69
N ASP A 302 -13.54 30.91 -13.95
CA ASP A 302 -14.65 31.00 -13.00
C ASP A 302 -14.38 30.18 -11.72
N LEU A 303 -13.85 28.96 -11.87
CA LEU A 303 -13.42 28.11 -10.77
C LEU A 303 -12.34 28.77 -9.92
N ARG A 304 -11.28 29.32 -10.54
CA ARG A 304 -10.21 30.03 -9.80
C ARG A 304 -10.74 31.24 -9.05
N LYS A 305 -11.57 32.05 -9.71
CA LYS A 305 -12.19 33.22 -9.09
C LYS A 305 -13.03 32.80 -7.88
N HIS A 306 -13.91 31.82 -8.06
CA HIS A 306 -14.76 31.33 -6.98
C HIS A 306 -13.94 30.74 -5.83
N PHE A 307 -12.90 29.96 -6.12
CA PHE A 307 -12.03 29.38 -5.11
C PHE A 307 -11.29 30.45 -4.28
N LYS A 308 -10.79 31.52 -4.91
CA LYS A 308 -10.18 32.67 -4.18
C LYS A 308 -11.19 33.32 -3.24
N GLU A 309 -12.37 33.66 -3.74
CA GLU A 309 -13.44 34.26 -2.95
C GLU A 309 -13.88 33.34 -1.79
N TYR A 310 -14.02 32.05 -2.05
CA TYR A 310 -14.39 31.06 -1.04
C TYR A 310 -13.29 30.92 0.03
N SER A 311 -12.03 30.80 -0.38
CA SER A 311 -10.89 30.67 0.54
C SER A 311 -10.70 31.90 1.43
N GLU A 312 -10.97 33.09 0.91
CA GLU A 312 -10.92 34.35 1.66
C GLU A 312 -12.08 34.46 2.66
N ARG A 313 -13.33 34.21 2.22
CA ARG A 313 -14.53 34.29 3.07
C ARG A 313 -14.49 33.31 4.22
N ASN A 314 -13.95 32.11 3.99
CA ASN A 314 -13.90 31.03 4.97
C ASN A 314 -12.53 30.92 5.67
N ARG A 315 -11.68 31.94 5.57
CA ARG A 315 -10.37 31.95 6.24
C ARG A 315 -10.58 31.97 7.76
N SER A 316 -10.07 30.96 8.46
CA SER A 316 -9.92 31.01 9.92
C SER A 316 -9.14 32.27 10.32
N GLN A 317 -9.80 33.23 10.98
CA GLN A 317 -9.17 34.38 11.60
C GLN A 317 -8.96 34.04 13.08
N THR A 318 -7.69 34.11 13.50
CA THR A 318 -7.06 34.06 14.85
C THR A 318 -7.91 33.94 16.14
N GLN A 319 -7.29 33.44 17.23
CA GLN A 319 -7.87 33.26 18.58
C GLN A 319 -8.65 34.47 19.16
N GLU A 320 -8.39 35.70 18.71
CA GLU A 320 -9.14 36.89 19.13
C GLU A 320 -10.55 36.97 18.51
N ASP A 321 -10.74 36.48 17.28
CA ASP A 321 -12.06 36.45 16.63
C ASP A 321 -12.93 35.31 17.15
N GLU A 322 -12.35 34.24 17.69
CA GLU A 322 -13.09 33.23 18.45
C GLU A 322 -13.80 33.83 19.68
N LYS A 323 -13.20 34.84 20.34
CA LYS A 323 -13.84 35.53 21.49
C LYS A 323 -15.00 36.43 21.03
N ARG A 324 -14.87 37.10 19.88
CA ARG A 324 -15.96 37.87 19.24
C ARG A 324 -17.09 36.96 18.76
N ASN A 325 -16.74 35.80 18.19
CA ASN A 325 -17.69 34.78 17.73
C ASN A 325 -18.32 34.00 18.87
N LYS A 326 -17.69 33.84 20.05
CA LYS A 326 -18.34 33.32 21.27
C LYS A 326 -19.50 34.20 21.76
N LYS A 327 -19.41 35.53 21.59
CA LYS A 327 -20.52 36.45 21.88
C LYS A 327 -21.65 36.36 20.84
N LYS A 328 -21.36 36.07 19.57
CA LYS A 328 -22.37 35.82 18.51
C LYS A 328 -22.96 34.39 18.54
N LYS A 329 -22.20 33.39 19.02
CA LYS A 329 -22.57 31.96 19.16
C LYS A 329 -23.83 31.73 20.00
N LYS A 330 -24.18 32.67 20.89
CA LYS A 330 -25.38 32.55 21.73
C LYS A 330 -26.69 32.88 21.01
N LYS A 331 -26.63 33.42 19.78
CA LYS A 331 -27.83 33.95 19.09
C LYS A 331 -28.27 33.17 17.85
N ASN A 332 -27.39 32.53 17.09
CA ASN A 332 -27.77 31.78 15.88
C ASN A 332 -27.02 30.45 15.78
N ARG A 333 -27.71 29.34 16.05
CA ARG A 333 -27.13 27.99 16.17
C ARG A 333 -27.23 27.15 14.88
N ALA A 334 -27.46 27.77 13.71
CA ALA A 334 -27.83 27.05 12.48
C ALA A 334 -26.98 27.33 11.23
N LYS A 335 -25.90 28.13 11.28
CA LYS A 335 -25.05 28.41 10.11
C LYS A 335 -23.58 28.70 10.50
N ILE A 336 -22.86 27.70 11.00
CA ILE A 336 -21.40 27.84 11.21
C ILE A 336 -20.72 26.52 10.79
N ASP A 337 -20.70 26.25 9.48
CA ASP A 337 -19.80 25.26 8.85
C ASP A 337 -18.78 25.94 7.90
N ASP A 338 -18.78 27.27 7.84
CA ASP A 338 -18.09 28.08 6.82
C ASP A 338 -16.67 28.53 7.24
N VAL A 339 -15.92 27.72 7.99
CA VAL A 339 -14.51 28.03 8.30
C VAL A 339 -13.62 26.90 7.82
N LEU A 340 -12.75 27.20 6.85
CA LEU A 340 -11.78 26.26 6.32
C LEU A 340 -10.64 26.05 7.30
N SER A 341 -10.36 24.77 7.56
CA SER A 341 -9.19 24.34 8.33
C SER A 341 -7.91 24.93 7.74
N PRO A 342 -6.97 25.43 8.56
CA PRO A 342 -5.65 25.87 8.10
C PRO A 342 -4.83 24.77 7.39
N GLY A 343 -5.12 23.49 7.65
CA GLY A 343 -4.47 22.35 7.01
C GLY A 343 -4.98 22.02 5.60
N LEU A 344 -6.05 22.66 5.12
CA LEU A 344 -6.47 22.55 3.72
C LEU A 344 -5.56 23.43 2.84
N LEU A 345 -5.08 22.87 1.73
CA LEU A 345 -4.21 23.61 0.81
C LEU A 345 -5.00 24.72 0.10
N ARG A 346 -4.44 25.93 0.16
CA ARG A 346 -5.09 27.16 -0.34
C ARG A 346 -4.55 27.65 -1.67
N ASN A 347 -3.47 27.06 -2.14
CA ASN A 347 -2.84 27.33 -3.43
C ASN A 347 -3.24 26.28 -4.48
N THR A 348 -4.10 25.32 -4.14
CA THR A 348 -4.50 24.23 -5.01
C THR A 348 -5.89 23.73 -4.69
N PHE A 349 -6.70 23.54 -5.72
CA PHE A 349 -8.00 22.89 -5.61
C PHE A 349 -8.12 21.78 -6.67
N ILE A 350 -9.03 20.84 -6.42
CA ILE A 350 -9.23 19.66 -7.25
C ILE A 350 -10.54 19.79 -8.01
N VAL A 351 -10.52 19.44 -9.29
CA VAL A 351 -11.73 19.40 -10.14
C VAL A 351 -11.93 17.98 -10.64
N ILE A 352 -13.15 17.48 -10.46
CA ILE A 352 -13.57 16.17 -10.95
C ILE A 352 -13.99 16.29 -12.42
N PRO A 353 -13.26 15.67 -13.35
CA PRO A 353 -13.58 15.69 -14.77
C PRO A 353 -14.63 14.61 -15.10
N MET A 354 -15.34 14.80 -16.21
CA MET A 354 -16.36 13.85 -16.68
C MET A 354 -15.75 12.49 -17.09
N GLU A 355 -14.52 12.52 -17.58
CA GLU A 355 -13.72 11.37 -18.01
C GLU A 355 -13.45 10.37 -16.89
N LEU A 356 -13.30 10.86 -15.65
CA LEU A 356 -13.14 10.00 -14.48
C LEU A 356 -14.38 9.12 -14.24
N ILE A 357 -15.57 9.62 -14.61
CA ILE A 357 -16.85 8.94 -14.36
C ILE A 357 -17.22 8.02 -15.52
N SER A 358 -16.94 8.43 -16.76
CA SER A 358 -17.35 7.73 -17.97
C SER A 358 -16.56 6.44 -18.24
N GLY A 359 -15.29 6.36 -17.82
CA GLY A 359 -14.42 5.21 -18.08
C GLY A 359 -14.64 3.97 -17.20
N ASN A 360 -15.46 4.05 -16.14
CA ASN A 360 -15.41 3.08 -15.03
C ASN A 360 -16.54 2.02 -15.07
N ARG A 361 -16.75 1.36 -16.22
CA ARG A 361 -17.93 0.49 -16.46
C ARG A 361 -17.73 -1.02 -16.49
N SER A 362 -16.52 -1.58 -16.34
CA SER A 362 -16.37 -3.04 -16.33
C SER A 362 -15.11 -3.49 -15.62
N ARG A 363 -15.26 -3.83 -14.33
CA ARG A 363 -14.24 -4.36 -13.41
C ARG A 363 -13.62 -5.67 -13.95
N GLU A 364 -12.77 -5.57 -14.95
CA GLU A 364 -11.87 -6.63 -15.38
C GLU A 364 -10.50 -6.40 -14.74
N GLU A 365 -9.70 -7.45 -14.55
CA GLU A 365 -8.36 -7.36 -13.94
C GLU A 365 -7.37 -6.49 -14.74
N SER A 366 -7.76 -5.97 -15.90
CA SER A 366 -7.03 -4.95 -16.68
C SER A 366 -7.36 -3.51 -16.26
N ASP A 367 -8.40 -3.27 -15.45
CA ASP A 367 -8.82 -1.95 -14.97
C ASP A 367 -7.87 -1.34 -13.92
N PHE A 368 -6.88 -2.10 -13.43
CA PHE A 368 -5.81 -1.55 -12.58
C PHE A 368 -4.82 -0.66 -13.36
N LEU A 369 -4.93 -0.60 -14.69
CA LEU A 369 -3.95 0.03 -15.58
C LEU A 369 -4.39 1.34 -16.23
N TYR A 370 -5.69 1.70 -16.23
CA TYR A 370 -6.12 3.02 -16.70
C TYR A 370 -6.15 4.01 -15.54
N PRO A 371 -5.34 5.08 -15.58
CA PRO A 371 -5.23 6.00 -14.46
C PRO A 371 -6.53 6.80 -14.31
N CYS A 372 -7.29 6.47 -13.27
CA CYS A 372 -8.32 7.36 -12.75
C CYS A 372 -7.62 8.65 -12.30
N TRP A 373 -7.89 9.77 -12.99
CA TRP A 373 -7.22 11.04 -12.73
C TRP A 373 -8.22 12.17 -12.46
N VAL A 374 -7.72 13.19 -11.76
CA VAL A 374 -8.40 14.46 -11.49
C VAL A 374 -7.55 15.61 -11.99
N TRP A 375 -8.16 16.77 -12.19
CA TRP A 375 -7.40 17.99 -12.42
C TRP A 375 -7.03 18.63 -11.08
N ALA A 376 -5.74 18.90 -10.88
CA ALA A 376 -5.29 19.80 -9.83
C ALA A 376 -5.01 21.17 -10.43
N TYR A 377 -5.72 22.18 -9.94
CA TYR A 377 -5.62 23.56 -10.41
C TYR A 377 -4.70 24.37 -9.52
N ASP A 378 -3.89 25.21 -10.16
CA ASP A 378 -3.18 26.28 -9.50
C ASP A 378 -4.16 27.42 -9.27
N ALA A 379 -4.36 27.73 -7.99
CA ALA A 379 -5.27 28.79 -7.58
C ALA A 379 -4.72 30.18 -7.93
N ASP A 380 -3.40 30.34 -7.87
CA ASP A 380 -2.75 31.64 -7.99
C ASP A 380 -2.33 31.95 -9.43
N TRP A 381 -2.34 30.94 -10.31
CA TRP A 381 -2.02 31.12 -11.71
C TRP A 381 -2.90 32.19 -12.38
N ASP A 382 -2.23 33.16 -12.96
CA ASP A 382 -2.79 34.08 -13.93
C ASP A 382 -2.06 33.87 -15.27
N ASN A 383 -2.74 34.16 -16.38
CA ASN A 383 -2.18 34.06 -17.73
C ASN A 383 -0.99 35.03 -17.98
N SER A 384 -0.45 35.68 -16.94
CA SER A 384 0.56 36.74 -17.02
C SER A 384 2.00 36.26 -16.81
N GLU A 385 2.20 35.07 -16.23
CA GLU A 385 3.53 34.48 -16.06
C GLU A 385 4.16 34.08 -17.42
N GLN A 386 5.50 34.08 -17.48
CA GLN A 386 6.28 33.70 -18.67
C GLN A 386 5.72 32.41 -19.30
N GLU A 387 5.40 32.46 -20.61
CA GLU A 387 4.82 31.33 -21.33
C GLU A 387 5.68 30.09 -21.16
N THR A 388 5.18 29.14 -20.38
CA THR A 388 5.84 27.87 -20.18
C THR A 388 5.32 26.91 -21.22
N VAL A 389 6.18 26.58 -22.18
CA VAL A 389 5.84 25.74 -23.33
C VAL A 389 6.72 24.51 -23.32
N PHE A 390 6.11 23.34 -23.46
CA PHE A 390 6.80 22.07 -23.63
C PHE A 390 6.20 21.32 -24.81
N ASN A 391 7.02 20.97 -25.81
CA ASN A 391 6.58 20.33 -27.06
C ASN A 391 5.37 21.03 -27.74
N GLY A 392 5.31 22.36 -27.66
CA GLY A 392 4.23 23.16 -28.25
C GLY A 392 2.98 23.31 -27.39
N GLU A 393 2.91 22.64 -26.23
CA GLU A 393 1.80 22.77 -25.28
C GLU A 393 2.14 23.79 -24.19
N LYS A 394 1.16 24.65 -23.88
CA LYS A 394 1.29 25.70 -22.87
C LYS A 394 0.76 25.21 -21.53
N TYR A 395 1.44 25.55 -20.44
CA TYR A 395 0.91 25.36 -19.10
C TYR A 395 -0.33 26.22 -18.88
N GLN A 396 -1.42 25.60 -18.44
CA GLN A 396 -2.74 26.25 -18.27
C GLN A 396 -3.14 26.41 -16.79
N GLY A 397 -2.16 26.45 -15.89
CA GLY A 397 -2.45 26.53 -14.45
C GLY A 397 -3.14 25.29 -13.89
N ARG A 398 -2.90 24.11 -14.48
CA ARG A 398 -3.44 22.82 -14.01
C ARG A 398 -2.60 21.63 -14.47
N VAL A 399 -2.66 20.52 -13.74
CA VAL A 399 -1.99 19.26 -14.06
C VAL A 399 -2.92 18.08 -13.76
N LYS A 400 -2.81 17.01 -14.55
CA LYS A 400 -3.54 15.77 -14.26
C LYS A 400 -2.80 14.99 -13.17
N VAL A 401 -3.55 14.55 -12.16
CA VAL A 401 -3.00 13.79 -11.02
C VAL A 401 -3.82 12.51 -10.85
N PRO A 402 -3.18 11.35 -10.67
CA PRO A 402 -3.88 10.13 -10.31
C PRO A 402 -4.67 10.31 -9.01
N LYS A 403 -5.95 9.94 -9.02
CA LYS A 403 -6.85 10.12 -7.88
C LYS A 403 -6.31 9.51 -6.58
N TRP A 404 -5.64 8.36 -6.68
CA TRP A 404 -5.10 7.65 -5.52
C TRP A 404 -3.89 8.33 -4.87
N SER A 405 -3.19 9.23 -5.58
CA SER A 405 -2.03 9.96 -5.04
C SER A 405 -2.36 11.35 -4.51
N VAL A 406 -3.60 11.83 -4.68
CA VAL A 406 -4.01 13.21 -4.34
C VAL A 406 -3.77 13.50 -2.86
N ASN A 407 -4.36 12.69 -1.97
CA ASN A 407 -4.24 12.87 -0.53
C ASN A 407 -2.97 12.18 0.02
N SER A 408 -1.91 12.02 -0.77
CA SER A 408 -0.65 11.43 -0.30
C SER A 408 0.53 12.27 -0.79
N TRP A 409 1.23 11.82 -1.82
CA TRP A 409 2.41 12.45 -2.39
C TRP A 409 2.13 13.80 -3.02
N PHE A 410 0.95 13.93 -3.63
CA PHE A 410 0.55 15.19 -4.21
C PHE A 410 0.32 16.25 -3.12
N TYR A 411 -0.43 15.91 -2.07
CA TYR A 411 -0.61 16.78 -0.90
C TYR A 411 0.73 17.17 -0.29
N ALA A 412 1.61 16.19 -0.05
CA ALA A 412 2.95 16.42 0.50
C ALA A 412 3.74 17.43 -0.34
N ALA A 413 3.89 17.18 -1.65
CA ALA A 413 4.65 18.05 -2.53
C ALA A 413 4.08 19.48 -2.59
N ARG A 414 2.75 19.62 -2.62
CA ARG A 414 2.12 20.96 -2.60
C ARG A 414 2.25 21.66 -1.26
N TRP A 415 2.19 20.93 -0.15
CA TRP A 415 2.43 21.46 1.19
C TRP A 415 3.88 21.92 1.36
N GLU A 416 4.85 21.19 0.78
CA GLU A 416 6.27 21.53 0.78
C GLU A 416 6.64 22.65 -0.22
N GLY A 417 5.68 23.11 -1.03
CA GLY A 417 5.84 24.25 -1.92
C GLY A 417 6.27 23.92 -3.36
N VAL A 418 6.30 22.63 -3.75
CA VAL A 418 6.58 22.22 -5.14
C VAL A 418 5.50 22.79 -6.07
N SER A 419 5.89 23.58 -7.08
CA SER A 419 4.93 24.27 -7.94
C SER A 419 4.17 23.30 -8.86
N LEU A 420 2.92 23.62 -9.20
CA LEU A 420 2.15 22.82 -10.16
C LEU A 420 2.73 22.90 -11.57
N ARG A 421 3.46 23.98 -11.88
CA ARG A 421 4.21 24.15 -13.12
C ARG A 421 5.32 23.10 -13.26
N ASP A 422 6.11 22.90 -12.21
CA ASP A 422 7.19 21.88 -12.22
C ASP A 422 6.60 20.47 -12.32
N MET A 423 5.52 20.21 -11.59
CA MET A 423 4.77 18.96 -11.70
C MET A 423 4.23 18.73 -13.12
N TRP A 424 3.71 19.78 -13.76
CA TRP A 424 3.21 19.71 -15.13
C TRP A 424 4.32 19.41 -16.13
N LEU A 425 5.52 19.99 -15.98
CA LEU A 425 6.68 19.69 -16.82
C LEU A 425 7.09 18.22 -16.71
N LYS A 426 7.12 17.68 -15.49
CA LYS A 426 7.39 16.25 -15.23
C LYS A 426 6.30 15.37 -15.84
N ALA A 427 5.04 15.77 -15.72
CA ALA A 427 3.91 15.06 -16.29
C ALA A 427 4.04 14.90 -17.80
N GLN A 428 4.63 15.87 -18.52
CA GLN A 428 4.79 15.78 -19.98
C GLN A 428 5.68 14.61 -20.46
N GLN A 429 6.47 14.03 -19.56
CA GLN A 429 7.29 12.85 -19.85
C GLN A 429 6.48 11.55 -19.79
N HIS A 430 5.30 11.57 -19.16
CA HIS A 430 4.40 10.43 -19.08
C HIS A 430 3.52 10.37 -20.35
N PRO A 431 3.30 9.18 -20.95
CA PRO A 431 2.45 9.04 -22.16
C PRO A 431 1.06 9.67 -22.03
N GLU A 432 0.48 9.60 -20.83
CA GLU A 432 -0.84 10.17 -20.53
C GLU A 432 -0.81 11.59 -19.93
N LYS A 433 0.38 12.20 -19.83
CA LYS A 433 0.59 13.53 -19.25
C LYS A 433 0.09 13.65 -17.81
N LEU A 434 0.33 12.61 -17.02
CA LEU A 434 -0.01 12.53 -15.60
C LEU A 434 1.21 12.82 -14.76
N TRP A 435 1.04 13.64 -13.73
CA TRP A 435 2.02 13.71 -12.67
C TRP A 435 1.86 12.48 -11.80
N ILE A 436 2.83 11.57 -11.88
CA ILE A 436 2.84 10.37 -11.04
C ILE A 436 4.09 10.39 -10.18
N CYS A 437 3.86 10.40 -8.87
CA CYS A 437 4.87 10.00 -7.92
C CYS A 437 4.63 8.53 -7.60
N TYR A 438 5.22 7.64 -8.40
CA TYR A 438 5.42 6.28 -7.94
C TYR A 438 6.39 6.40 -6.78
N THR A 439 5.95 6.03 -5.59
CA THR A 439 6.88 5.85 -4.49
C THR A 439 7.97 4.93 -4.99
N LYS A 440 9.17 5.49 -5.13
CA LYS A 440 10.37 4.69 -4.98
C LYS A 440 10.24 3.86 -3.71
N ARG A 441 10.87 2.68 -3.71
CA ARG A 441 10.75 1.72 -2.61
C ARG A 441 11.01 2.50 -1.32
N LEU A 442 10.22 2.27 -0.26
CA LEU A 442 10.28 3.09 0.95
C LEU A 442 11.67 3.12 1.64
N GLU A 443 12.60 2.28 1.21
CA GLU A 443 14.02 2.27 1.59
C GLU A 443 14.83 3.40 0.92
N GLU A 444 14.30 4.01 -0.13
CA GLU A 444 14.87 5.11 -0.93
C GLU A 444 14.34 6.49 -0.45
N TRP A 445 13.69 6.52 0.72
CA TRP A 445 13.02 7.69 1.28
C TRP A 445 13.88 8.58 2.17
N ASP A 446 15.17 8.29 2.27
CA ASP A 446 16.12 9.28 2.76
C ASP A 446 16.28 10.37 1.69
N HIS A 447 15.28 11.24 1.65
CA HIS A 447 15.24 12.49 0.91
C HIS A 447 15.55 12.35 -0.58
N GLU A 448 14.66 11.74 -1.35
CA GLU A 448 14.60 12.14 -2.76
C GLU A 448 14.10 13.59 -2.81
N PRO A 449 14.87 14.53 -3.37
CA PRO A 449 14.31 15.81 -3.75
C PRO A 449 13.21 15.53 -4.77
N TYR A 450 12.05 16.15 -4.59
CA TYR A 450 10.85 15.96 -5.41
C TYR A 450 11.00 16.33 -6.91
N ILE A 451 12.22 16.58 -7.38
CA ILE A 451 12.59 17.13 -8.69
C ILE A 451 13.03 15.98 -9.60
#